data_AF-K1S999-F1
#
_entry.id   AF-K1S999-F1
#
_cell.length_a   1.000
_cell.length_b   1.000
_cell.length_c   1.000
_cell.angle_alpha   90.00
_cell.angle_beta   90.00
_cell.angle_gamma   90.00
#
_symmetry.space_group_name_H-M   'P 1'
#
loop_
_entity.id
_entity.type
_entity.pdbx_description
1 polymer ?
#
loop_
_entity_poly.entity_id
_entity_poly.type
_entity_poly.pdbx_seq_one_letter_code
_entity_poly.pdbx_strand_id
1 'polypeptide(L)'
;YPLSENNDGTKILKEDVENFITDVDVTTIGEKTTIVNAHTRSGFDTVRHSSCVDPKNYSEELGKQYAMEEVVNDLWAHLGFVLQWAKYGINVKPKENE
;
A
#
# COMPACT_ATOMS: atom_id res chain seq x y z
N TYR A 1 2.49 11.06 -13.36
CA TYR A 1 1.05 10.84 -13.16
C TYR A 1 0.54 12.00 -12.32
N PRO A 2 -0.32 12.87 -12.86
CA PRO A 2 -0.91 13.95 -12.07
C PRO A 2 -1.88 13.35 -11.06
N LEU A 3 -1.91 13.90 -9.85
CA LEU A 3 -3.01 13.63 -8.91
C LEU A 3 -4.33 14.05 -9.56
N SER A 4 -5.44 13.53 -9.04
CA SER A 4 -6.79 13.97 -9.42
C SER A 4 -6.87 15.49 -9.54
N GLU A 5 -7.53 16.01 -10.59
CA GLU A 5 -7.68 17.47 -10.80
C GLU A 5 -8.39 18.16 -9.62
N ASN A 6 -9.15 17.40 -8.83
CA ASN A 6 -9.84 17.88 -7.63
C ASN A 6 -8.94 17.93 -6.38
N ASN A 7 -7.69 17.49 -6.48
CA ASN A 7 -6.75 17.48 -5.36
C ASN A 7 -5.97 18.81 -5.29
N ASP A 8 -6.03 19.48 -4.14
CA ASP A 8 -5.34 20.75 -3.85
C ASP A 8 -3.88 20.58 -3.43
N GLY A 9 -3.33 19.37 -3.56
CA GLY A 9 -1.94 19.05 -3.19
C GLY A 9 -1.68 19.11 -1.69
N THR A 10 -2.71 18.93 -0.85
CA THR A 10 -2.59 18.87 0.62
C THR A 10 -2.89 17.49 1.20
N LYS A 11 -3.39 16.57 0.39
CA LYS A 11 -3.92 15.27 0.83
C LYS A 11 -3.71 14.19 -0.23
N ILE A 12 -3.80 12.95 0.22
CA ILE A 12 -3.89 11.78 -0.65
C ILE A 12 -5.36 11.32 -0.64
N LEU A 13 -5.93 11.09 -1.82
CA LEU A 13 -7.28 10.55 -1.98
C LEU A 13 -7.23 9.03 -2.18
N LYS A 14 -8.34 8.35 -1.91
CA LYS A 14 -8.45 6.90 -2.16
C LYS A 14 -8.14 6.54 -3.61
N GLU A 15 -8.64 7.34 -4.55
CA GLU A 15 -8.37 7.19 -5.97
C GLU A 15 -6.88 7.34 -6.31
N ASP A 16 -6.14 8.20 -5.60
CA ASP A 16 -4.69 8.34 -5.83
C ASP A 16 -3.97 7.05 -5.43
N VAL A 17 -4.36 6.43 -4.30
CA VAL A 17 -3.80 5.16 -3.81
C VAL A 17 -4.16 4.00 -4.74
N GLU A 18 -5.44 3.84 -5.06
CA GLU A 18 -5.93 2.76 -5.93
C GLU A 18 -5.32 2.87 -7.31
N ASN A 19 -5.26 4.07 -7.88
CA ASN A 19 -4.62 4.25 -9.17
C ASN A 19 -3.12 3.95 -9.07
N PHE A 20 -2.44 4.24 -7.96
CA PHE A 20 -0.99 4.03 -7.83
C PHE A 20 -0.57 2.56 -8.05
N ILE A 21 -1.48 1.62 -7.83
CA ILE A 21 -1.33 0.21 -8.14
C ILE A 21 -1.55 0.00 -9.65
N THR A 22 -0.57 -0.58 -10.33
CA THR A 22 -0.64 -0.82 -11.78
C THR A 22 -1.07 -2.24 -12.11
N ASP A 23 -0.68 -3.20 -11.28
CA ASP A 23 -0.98 -4.61 -11.46
C ASP A 23 -0.89 -5.34 -10.11
N VAL A 24 -1.50 -6.52 -10.03
CA VAL A 24 -1.52 -7.33 -8.80
C VAL A 24 -1.32 -8.81 -9.14
N ASP A 25 -0.18 -9.34 -8.73
CA ASP A 25 0.08 -10.78 -8.70
C ASP A 25 -0.50 -11.39 -7.43
N VAL A 26 -1.06 -12.59 -7.56
CA VAL A 26 -1.62 -13.36 -6.45
C VAL A 26 -1.09 -14.78 -6.52
N THR A 27 -0.66 -15.31 -5.39
CA THR A 27 -0.26 -16.71 -5.28
C THR A 27 -0.66 -17.29 -3.93
N THR A 28 -0.93 -18.58 -3.92
CA THR A 28 -1.05 -19.35 -2.68
C THR A 28 0.31 -19.91 -2.27
N ILE A 29 0.71 -19.74 -1.01
CA ILE A 29 1.85 -20.43 -0.40
C ILE A 29 1.32 -21.49 0.59
N GLY A 30 1.81 -22.72 0.45
CA GLY A 30 1.31 -23.85 1.22
C GLY A 30 -0.15 -24.16 0.88
N GLU A 31 -0.95 -24.44 1.91
CA GLU A 31 -2.35 -24.86 1.71
C GLU A 31 -3.37 -23.75 1.97
N LYS A 32 -2.96 -22.63 2.58
CA LYS A 32 -3.91 -21.70 3.22
C LYS A 32 -3.48 -20.25 3.35
N THR A 33 -2.38 -19.86 2.72
CA THR A 33 -1.83 -18.50 2.79
C THR A 33 -1.85 -17.87 1.42
N THR A 34 -2.61 -16.79 1.25
CA THR A 34 -2.61 -15.98 0.02
C THR A 34 -1.58 -14.88 0.16
N ILE A 35 -0.69 -14.76 -0.83
CA ILE A 35 0.23 -13.65 -1.00
C ILE A 35 -0.30 -12.77 -2.14
N VAL A 36 -0.22 -11.47 -1.94
CA VAL A 36 -0.51 -10.44 -2.93
C VAL A 36 0.76 -9.63 -3.13
N ASN A 37 1.22 -9.51 -4.37
CA ASN A 37 2.25 -8.58 -4.76
C ASN A 37 1.64 -7.49 -5.64
N ALA A 38 1.47 -6.29 -5.07
CA ALA A 38 0.94 -5.14 -5.79
C ALA A 38 2.08 -4.36 -6.44
N HIS A 39 2.09 -4.34 -7.76
CA HIS A 39 3.00 -3.52 -8.54
C HIS A 39 2.57 -2.07 -8.52
N THR A 40 3.53 -1.17 -8.37
CA THR A 40 3.24 0.26 -8.21
C THR A 40 3.87 1.10 -9.32
N ARG A 41 3.32 2.30 -9.54
CA ARG A 41 3.86 3.23 -10.53
C ARG A 41 5.29 3.69 -10.27
N SER A 42 5.78 3.60 -9.04
CA SER A 42 7.19 3.92 -8.73
C SER A 42 8.14 2.75 -9.01
N GLY A 43 7.61 1.55 -9.31
CA GLY A 43 8.38 0.31 -9.33
C GLY A 43 8.79 -0.18 -7.93
N PHE A 44 8.27 0.45 -6.87
CA PHE A 44 8.46 -0.03 -5.50
C PHE A 44 7.24 -0.87 -5.11
N ASP A 45 7.33 -2.17 -5.34
CA ASP A 45 6.23 -3.09 -5.15
C ASP A 45 5.90 -3.30 -3.66
N THR A 46 4.63 -3.58 -3.37
CA THR A 46 4.15 -3.84 -2.00
C THR A 46 3.59 -5.26 -1.90
N VAL A 47 4.22 -6.07 -1.06
CA VAL A 47 3.82 -7.47 -0.85
C VAL A 47 3.10 -7.60 0.50
N ARG A 48 1.89 -8.16 0.49
CA ARG A 48 1.11 -8.49 1.70
C ARG A 48 0.54 -9.89 1.62
N HIS A 49 0.04 -10.38 2.74
CA HIS A 49 -0.47 -11.74 2.83
C HIS A 49 -1.61 -11.86 3.82
N SER A 50 -2.39 -12.92 3.66
CA SER A 50 -3.40 -13.34 4.61
C SER A 50 -3.41 -14.86 4.71
N SER A 51 -3.78 -15.40 5.86
CA SER A 51 -3.83 -16.84 6.09
C SER A 51 -5.06 -17.21 6.89
N CYS A 52 -5.63 -18.38 6.62
CA CYS A 52 -6.66 -18.97 7.49
C CYS A 52 -6.07 -20.11 8.34
N VAL A 53 -6.80 -20.49 9.40
CA VAL A 53 -6.32 -21.51 10.35
C VAL A 53 -6.55 -22.93 9.81
N ASP A 54 -7.74 -23.21 9.29
CA ASP A 54 -8.09 -24.51 8.70
C ASP A 54 -8.09 -24.40 7.16
N PRO A 55 -7.26 -25.17 6.43
CA PRO A 55 -7.24 -25.21 4.97
C PRO A 55 -8.60 -25.44 4.32
N LYS A 56 -9.53 -26.12 4.99
CA LYS A 56 -10.89 -26.34 4.46
C LYS A 56 -11.69 -25.06 4.28
N ASN A 57 -11.32 -24.01 5.01
CA ASN A 57 -11.93 -22.68 4.92
C ASN A 57 -11.11 -21.74 4.03
N TYR A 58 -10.11 -22.25 3.29
CA TYR A 58 -9.29 -21.43 2.41
C TYR A 58 -10.10 -20.91 1.23
N SER A 59 -9.93 -19.62 0.93
CA SER A 59 -10.43 -18.95 -0.25
C SER A 59 -9.40 -17.92 -0.69
N GLU A 60 -8.81 -18.13 -1.87
CA GLU A 60 -7.82 -17.18 -2.44
C GLU A 60 -8.46 -15.82 -2.71
N GLU A 61 -9.76 -15.76 -3.02
CA GLU A 61 -10.49 -14.51 -3.23
C GLU A 61 -10.59 -13.69 -1.94
N LEU A 62 -11.01 -14.31 -0.83
CA LEU A 62 -11.04 -13.65 0.48
C LEU A 62 -9.63 -13.29 0.94
N GLY A 63 -8.68 -14.20 0.72
CA GLY A 63 -7.30 -13.96 1.08
C GLY A 63 -6.71 -12.77 0.34
N LYS A 64 -6.98 -12.66 -0.96
CA LYS A 64 -6.62 -11.52 -1.79
C LYS A 64 -7.26 -10.24 -1.28
N GLN A 65 -8.56 -10.26 -0.97
CA GLN A 65 -9.26 -9.08 -0.46
C GLN A 65 -8.57 -8.51 0.79
N TYR A 66 -8.34 -9.33 1.80
CA TYR A 66 -7.72 -8.88 3.05
C TYR A 66 -6.27 -8.42 2.86
N ALA A 67 -5.49 -9.12 2.04
CA ALA A 67 -4.12 -8.69 1.74
C ALA A 67 -4.10 -7.37 0.95
N MET A 68 -5.06 -7.13 0.05
CA MET A 68 -5.21 -5.87 -0.68
C MET A 68 -5.62 -4.71 0.23
N GLU A 69 -6.42 -4.95 1.27
CA GLU A 69 -6.73 -3.91 2.29
C GLU A 69 -5.45 -3.42 2.98
N GLU A 70 -4.53 -4.33 3.32
CA GLU A 70 -3.22 -3.96 3.88
C GLU A 70 -2.35 -3.20 2.86
N VAL A 71 -2.28 -3.66 1.60
CA VAL A 71 -1.56 -2.94 0.53
C VAL A 71 -2.04 -1.49 0.42
N VAL A 72 -3.36 -1.27 0.40
CA VAL A 72 -3.94 0.07 0.30
C VAL A 72 -3.53 0.92 1.50
N ASN A 73 -3.54 0.36 2.72
CA ASN A 73 -3.10 1.07 3.92
C ASN A 73 -1.62 1.47 3.87
N ASP A 74 -0.75 0.58 3.39
CA ASP A 74 0.68 0.87 3.25
C ASP A 74 0.93 1.97 2.24
N LEU A 75 0.32 1.87 1.05
CA LEU A 75 0.46 2.87 0.01
C LEU A 75 -0.09 4.22 0.47
N TRP A 76 -1.17 4.23 1.26
CA TRP A 76 -1.66 5.46 1.86
C TRP A 76 -0.61 6.11 2.77
N ALA A 77 0.04 5.32 3.64
CA ALA A 77 1.10 5.81 4.52
C ALA A 77 2.33 6.29 3.72
N HIS A 78 2.77 5.52 2.73
CA HIS A 78 3.91 5.85 1.87
C HIS A 78 3.66 7.15 1.07
N LEU A 79 2.52 7.26 0.40
CA LEU A 79 2.18 8.44 -0.38
C LEU A 79 2.00 9.68 0.52
N GLY A 80 1.42 9.52 1.71
CA GLY A 80 1.33 10.58 2.70
C GLY A 80 2.72 11.07 3.17
N PHE A 81 3.64 10.14 3.45
CA PHE A 81 5.03 10.44 3.78
C PHE A 81 5.73 11.20 2.64
N VAL A 82 5.61 10.71 1.40
CA VAL A 82 6.19 11.36 0.21
C VAL A 82 5.62 12.77 0.03
N LEU A 83 4.31 12.97 0.19
CA LEU A 83 3.68 14.28 0.07
C LEU A 83 4.18 15.26 1.13
N GLN A 84 4.25 14.82 2.40
CA GLN A 84 4.76 15.63 3.51
C GLN A 84 6.21 16.07 3.23
N TRP A 85 7.07 15.15 2.80
CA TRP A 85 8.44 15.47 2.43
C TRP A 85 8.47 16.43 1.23
N ALA A 86 7.78 16.12 0.14
CA ALA A 86 7.78 16.97 -1.06
C ALA A 86 7.34 18.41 -0.78
N LYS A 87 6.38 18.60 0.14
CA LYS A 87 5.82 19.91 0.45
C LYS A 87 6.64 20.72 1.45
N TYR A 88 7.24 20.06 2.46
CA TYR A 88 7.85 20.75 3.59
C TYR A 88 9.34 20.44 3.79
N GLY A 89 9.91 19.56 2.97
CA GLY A 89 11.26 19.02 3.20
C GLY A 89 11.32 18.08 4.40
N ILE A 90 12.51 17.54 4.67
CA ILE A 90 12.80 16.84 5.94
C ILE A 90 13.39 17.87 6.91
N ASN A 91 12.63 18.24 7.94
CA ASN A 91 13.10 19.11 9.01
C ASN A 91 13.93 18.30 10.01
N VAL A 92 15.24 18.18 9.76
CA VAL A 92 16.19 17.63 10.73
C VAL A 92 16.62 18.76 11.67
N LYS A 93 15.79 19.14 12.66
CA LYS A 93 16.35 19.87 13.81
C LYS A 93 17.07 18.83 14.66
N PRO A 94 18.40 18.93 14.87
CA PRO A 94 19.08 18.05 15.81
C PRO A 94 18.40 18.16 17.18
N LYS A 95 18.33 17.06 17.93
CA LYS A 95 18.10 17.18 19.37
C LYS A 95 19.24 18.03 19.92
N GLU A 96 18.96 19.26 20.31
CA GLU A 96 19.82 19.96 21.25
C GLU A 96 19.80 19.10 22.52
N ASN A 97 20.96 18.56 22.87
CA ASN A 97 21.12 17.75 24.08
C ASN A 97 20.86 18.68 25.28
N GLU A 98 19.74 18.48 25.99
CA GLU A 98 19.56 18.90 27.38
C GLU A 98 20.00 17.79 28.33
#